data_AF-A0A539DMS5-F1
#
_entry.id   AF-A0A539DMS5-F1
#
_cell.length_a   1.000
_cell.length_b   1.000
_cell.length_c   1.000
_cell.angle_alpha   90.00
_cell.angle_beta   90.00
_cell.angle_gamma   90.00
#
_symmetry.space_group_name_H-M   'P 1'
#
loop_
_entity.id
_entity.type
_entity.pdbx_description
1 polymer ?
#
loop_
_entity_poly.entity_id
_entity_poly.type
_entity_poly.pdbx_seq_one_letter_code
_entity_poly.pdbx_strand_id
1 'polypeptide(L)' 'ARPYNDLEPLTPEDVAEAILFMVTRPAHVNVAEVILLARHQAGTRDFFRKPRGGS' A
#
# COMPACT_ATOMS: atom_id res chain seq x y z
N ALA A 1 -21.56 10.61 4.74
CA ALA A 1 -21.01 9.24 4.62
C ALA A 1 -19.51 9.34 4.40
N ARG A 2 -18.67 8.60 5.14
CA ARG A 2 -17.20 8.67 4.97
C ARG A 2 -16.81 7.89 3.71
N PRO A 3 -16.16 8.52 2.71
CA PRO A 3 -15.93 7.94 1.39
C PRO A 3 -14.96 6.73 1.34
N TYR A 4 -14.40 6.29 2.48
CA TYR A 4 -13.34 5.29 2.58
C TYR A 4 -13.72 4.00 3.31
N ASN A 5 -14.98 3.80 3.67
CA ASN A 5 -15.38 2.67 4.53
C ASN A 5 -15.11 1.26 3.97
N ASP A 6 -14.83 1.13 2.68
CA ASP A 6 -14.62 -0.16 2.00
C ASP A 6 -13.20 -0.27 1.39
N LEU A 7 -12.28 0.62 1.79
CA LEU A 7 -10.88 0.63 1.34
C LEU A 7 -9.96 0.38 2.55
N GLU A 8 -8.99 -0.51 2.37
CA GLU A 8 -7.89 -0.72 3.31
C GLU A 8 -6.63 -0.06 2.70
N PRO A 9 -6.38 1.23 2.98
CA PRO A 9 -5.23 1.95 2.43
C PRO A 9 -3.93 1.53 3.10
N LEU A 10 -2.80 1.91 2.51
CA LEU A 10 -1.52 1.88 3.22
C LEU A 10 -1.58 2.79 4.45
N THR A 11 -0.97 2.30 5.50
CA THR A 11 -0.71 3.04 6.74
C THR A 11 0.66 3.71 6.69
N PRO A 12 0.90 4.74 7.52
CA PRO A 12 2.25 5.29 7.70
C PRO A 12 3.29 4.22 8.08
N GLU A 13 2.88 3.23 8.87
CA GLU A 13 3.71 2.13 9.32
C GLU A 13 4.20 1.26 8.16
N ASP A 14 3.36 0.99 7.15
CA ASP A 14 3.74 0.22 5.96
C ASP A 14 4.88 0.92 5.17
N VAL A 15 4.82 2.25 5.07
CA VAL A 15 5.86 3.05 4.41
C VAL A 15 7.14 3.07 5.24
N ALA A 16 7.02 3.20 6.57
CA ALA A 16 8.16 3.17 7.47
C ALA A 16 8.91 1.84 7.41
N GLU A 17 8.20 0.72 7.29
CA GLU A 17 8.81 -0.60 7.12
C GLU A 17 9.57 -0.70 5.79
N ALA A 18 8.99 -0.20 4.69
CA ALA A 18 9.68 -0.17 3.39
C ALA A 18 10.96 0.68 3.44
N ILE A 19 10.95 1.81 4.15
CA ILE A 19 12.14 2.63 4.38
C ILE A 19 13.17 1.91 5.25
N LEU A 20 12.73 1.28 6.35
CA LEU A 20 13.61 0.53 7.24
C LEU A 20 14.30 -0.61 6.49
N PHE A 21 13.54 -1.32 5.67
CA PHE A 21 14.07 -2.26 4.70
C PHE A 21 15.16 -1.51 3.89
N MET A 22 14.85 -0.43 3.16
CA MET A 22 15.81 0.34 2.33
C MET A 22 17.15 0.66 2.99
N VAL A 23 17.12 1.19 4.20
CA VAL A 23 18.32 1.69 4.87
C VAL A 23 19.15 0.60 5.56
N THR A 24 18.61 -0.61 5.72
CA THR A 24 19.30 -1.73 6.39
C THR A 24 20.03 -2.67 5.42
N ARG A 25 20.08 -2.33 4.14
CA ARG A 25 20.79 -3.12 3.12
C ARG A 25 22.29 -3.21 3.39
N PRO A 26 22.94 -4.35 3.08
CA PRO A 26 24.40 -4.40 2.99
C PRO A 26 24.92 -3.32 2.04
N ALA A 27 26.11 -2.78 2.31
CA ALA A 27 26.65 -1.62 1.60
C ALA A 27 26.79 -1.79 0.07
N HIS A 28 26.82 -3.02 -0.44
CA HIS A 28 26.90 -3.32 -1.88
C HIS A 28 25.53 -3.40 -2.56
N VAL A 29 24.43 -3.22 -1.82
CA VAL A 29 23.07 -3.31 -2.35
C VAL A 29 22.47 -1.92 -2.42
N ASN A 30 22.02 -1.55 -3.62
CA ASN A 30 21.27 -0.33 -3.85
C ASN A 30 19.82 -0.67 -4.22
N VAL A 31 18.85 -0.01 -3.59
CA VAL A 31 17.44 -0.11 -3.96
C VAL A 31 17.04 1.14 -4.73
N ALA A 32 16.97 0.99 -6.05
CA ALA A 32 16.72 2.12 -6.95
C ALA A 32 15.26 2.58 -6.93
N GLU A 33 14.30 1.67 -6.78
CA GLU A 33 12.87 1.98 -6.77
C GLU A 33 12.08 0.98 -5.92
N VAL A 34 11.04 1.49 -5.25
CA VAL A 34 10.03 0.69 -4.54
C VAL A 34 8.66 1.23 -4.90
N ILE A 35 7.79 0.38 -5.45
CA ILE A 35 6.37 0.69 -5.66
C ILE A 35 5.57 -0.09 -4.61
N LEU A 36 4.96 0.66 -3.69
CA LEU A 36 4.13 0.10 -2.61
C LEU A 36 2.66 0.41 -2.92
N LEU A 37 1.81 -0.61 -2.89
CA LEU A 37 0.37 -0.51 -3.16
C LEU A 37 -0.42 -1.25 -2.09
N ALA A 38 -1.58 -0.71 -1.72
CA ALA A 38 -2.52 -1.43 -0.88
C ALA A 38 -3.06 -2.68 -1.60
N ARG A 39 -3.33 -3.76 -0.88
CA ARG A 39 -3.76 -5.05 -1.45
C ARG A 39 -4.99 -4.96 -2.36
N HIS A 40 -5.89 -4.02 -2.09
CA HIS A 40 -7.11 -3.77 -2.87
C HIS A 40 -6.98 -2.62 -3.90
N GLN A 41 -5.77 -2.15 -4.13
CA GLN A 41 -5.43 -1.12 -5.10
C GLN A 41 -4.47 -1.70 -6.15
N ALA A 42 -5.01 -2.09 -7.32
CA ALA A 42 -4.22 -2.68 -8.42
C ALA A 42 -3.46 -1.63 -9.24
N GLY A 43 -3.66 -0.34 -8.95
CA GLY A 43 -2.98 0.80 -9.57
C GLY A 43 -3.53 2.12 -9.06
N THR A 44 -2.99 3.26 -9.53
CA THR A 44 -3.40 4.62 -9.09
C THR A 44 -4.89 4.91 -9.31
N ARG A 45 -5.58 4.17 -10.20
CA ARG A 45 -6.98 4.39 -10.57
C ARG A 45 -7.91 3.22 -10.25
N ASP A 46 -7.37 2.07 -9.85
CA ASP A 46 -8.14 0.82 -9.71
C ASP A 46 -8.29 0.45 -8.24
N PHE A 47 -9.40 0.89 -7.65
CA PHE A 47 -9.81 0.55 -6.28
C PHE A 47 -10.95 -0.47 -6.33
N PHE A 48 -10.77 -1.64 -5.73
CA PHE A 48 -11.86 -2.59 -5.52
C PHE A 48 -12.78 -2.09 -4.40
N ARG A 49 -14.07 -1.86 -4.68
CA ARG A 49 -15.09 -1.53 -3.66
C ARG A 49 -15.96 -2.76 -3.41
N LYS A 50 -16.11 -3.16 -2.14
CA LYS A 50 -17.06 -4.22 -1.76
C LYS A 50 -18.49 -3.79 -2.13
N PRO A 51 -19.28 -4.60 -2.84
CA PRO A 51 -20.67 -4.25 -3.14
C PRO A 51 -21.48 -4.14 -1.84
N ARG A 52 -22.14 -3.00 -1.63
CA ARG A 52 -23.14 -2.84 -0.58
C ARG A 52 -24.41 -3.60 -0.98
N GLY A 53 -24.61 -4.77 -0.37
CA GLY A 53 -25.86 -5.52 -0.45
C GLY A 53 -25.71 -6.87 -1.15
N GLY A 54 -25.36 -7.89 -0.35
CA GLY A 54 -25.81 -9.26 -0.58
C GLY A 54 -26.70 -9.61 0.61
N SER A 55 -27.99 -9.83 0.34
CA SER A 55 -28.91 -10.49 1.28
C SER A 55 -28.40 -11.88 1.66
#